data_AF-A0A1Q8G5S5-F1
#
_entry.id   AF-A0A1Q8G5S5-F1
#
_cell.length_a   1.000
_cell.length_b   1.000
_cell.length_c   1.000
_cell.angle_alpha   90.00
_cell.angle_beta   90.00
_cell.angle_gamma   90.00
#
_symmetry.space_group_name_H-M   'P 1'
#
loop_
_entity.id
_entity.type
_entity.pdbx_description
1 polymer ?
#
loop_
_entity_poly.entity_id
_entity_poly.type
_entity_poly.pdbx_seq_one_letter_code
_entity_poly.pdbx_strand_id
1 'polypeptide(L)'
;MDAGSPISRRDFASRILESWGLETRPREGLLDKDENVLAVLSIYDSLHAIYEGDKDRASQWPGRPNRAFDGLRPLDAMLSGDIERVAKYLPYHVYNA
;
A
#
# COMPACT_ATOMS: atom_id res chain seq x y z
N MET A 1 -7.09 24.67 0.23
CA MET A 1 -7.10 23.29 0.73
C MET A 1 -5.70 23.02 1.26
N ASP A 2 -5.54 22.93 2.58
CA ASP A 2 -4.25 22.57 3.19
C ASP A 2 -3.93 21.13 2.80
N ALA A 3 -3.02 20.95 1.84
CA ALA A 3 -2.40 19.66 1.62
C ALA A 3 -1.70 19.28 2.92
N GLY A 4 -2.21 18.26 3.63
CA GLY A 4 -1.71 17.87 4.94
C GLY A 4 -0.18 17.87 4.99
N SER A 5 0.39 18.48 6.04
CA SER A 5 1.84 18.60 6.26
C SER A 5 2.56 17.29 5.89
N PRO A 6 3.74 17.33 5.24
CA PRO A 6 4.52 16.13 4.89
C PRO A 6 4.65 15.13 6.05
N ILE A 7 4.77 15.63 7.28
CA ILE A 7 4.83 14.83 8.51
C ILE A 7 3.50 14.05 8.71
N SER A 8 2.36 14.69 8.51
CA SER A 8 1.03 14.06 8.60
C SER A 8 0.82 12.96 7.56
N ARG A 9 1.34 13.15 6.33
CA ARG A 9 1.25 12.13 5.28
C ARG A 9 2.12 10.91 5.57
N ARG A 10 3.35 11.11 6.04
CA ARG A 10 4.25 10.01 6.43
C ARG A 10 3.68 9.24 7.63
N ASP A 11 3.17 9.94 8.64
CA ASP A 11 2.55 9.31 9.81
C ASP A 11 1.32 8.47 9.41
N PHE A 12 0.50 8.99 8.50
CA PHE A 12 -0.66 8.26 8.00
C PHE A 12 -0.26 7.03 7.17
N ALA A 13 0.71 7.17 6.26
CA ALA A 13 1.27 6.03 5.53
C ALA A 13 1.87 4.97 6.46
N SER A 14 2.53 5.38 7.56
CA SER A 14 3.06 4.46 8.57
C SER A 14 1.97 3.63 9.25
N ARG A 15 0.84 4.27 9.62
CA ARG A 15 -0.33 3.58 10.19
C ARG A 15 -1.00 2.62 9.21
N ILE A 16 -1.02 2.96 7.93
CA ILE A 16 -1.51 2.08 6.87
C ILE A 16 -0.64 0.82 6.79
N LEU A 17 0.68 0.98 6.70
CA LEU A 17 1.61 -0.15 6.63
C LEU A 17 1.55 -1.03 7.89
N GLU A 18 1.34 -0.42 9.06
CA GLU A 18 1.05 -1.13 10.31
C GLU A 18 -0.19 -2.02 10.19
N SER A 19 -1.28 -1.47 9.66
CA SER A 19 -2.52 -2.24 9.45
C SER A 19 -2.35 -3.40 8.46
N TRP A 20 -1.36 -3.33 7.56
CA TRP A 20 -1.00 -4.42 6.64
C TRP A 20 -0.03 -5.44 7.27
N GLY A 21 0.35 -5.26 8.54
CA GLY A 21 1.17 -6.17 9.31
C GLY A 21 2.68 -5.96 9.19
N LEU A 22 3.14 -4.80 8.67
CA LEU A 22 4.57 -4.49 8.67
C LEU A 22 5.07 -4.05 10.04
N GLU A 23 6.23 -4.59 10.44
CA GLU A 23 6.97 -4.17 11.63
C GLU A 23 7.63 -2.79 11.43
N THR A 24 7.90 -2.09 12.53
CA THR A 24 8.40 -0.70 12.55
C THR A 24 9.62 -0.48 11.64
N ARG A 25 10.66 -1.32 11.72
CA ARG A 25 11.91 -1.10 10.96
C ARG A 25 11.70 -1.16 9.43
N PRO A 26 11.08 -2.21 8.86
CA PRO A 26 10.70 -2.22 7.45
C PRO A 26 9.84 -1.03 7.01
N ARG A 27 8.90 -0.57 7.87
CA ARG A 27 8.06 0.61 7.57
C ARG A 27 8.90 1.87 7.43
N GLU A 28 9.79 2.11 8.39
CA GLU A 28 10.65 3.30 8.37
C GLU A 28 11.50 3.34 7.10
N GLY A 29 12.17 2.23 6.76
CA GLY A 29 12.98 2.13 5.54
C GLY A 29 12.18 2.29 4.25
N LEU A 30 10.97 1.73 4.19
CA LEU A 30 10.09 1.92 3.03
C LEU A 30 9.67 3.40 2.89
N LEU A 31 9.40 4.09 4.00
CA LEU A 31 8.90 5.47 4.00
C LEU A 31 10.00 6.53 3.90
N ASP A 32 11.28 6.16 3.85
CA ASP A 32 12.40 7.11 3.70
C ASP A 32 12.37 7.90 2.39
N LYS A 33 11.63 7.43 1.39
CA LYS A 33 11.42 8.14 0.13
C LYS A 33 10.00 8.70 0.08
N ASP A 34 9.88 9.99 -0.25
CA ASP A 34 8.58 10.66 -0.40
C ASP A 34 7.69 10.01 -1.47
N GLU A 35 8.29 9.50 -2.56
CA GLU A 35 7.57 8.75 -3.59
C GLU A 35 6.85 7.50 -3.01
N ASN A 36 7.47 6.83 -2.05
CA ASN A 36 6.90 5.65 -1.42
C ASN A 36 5.75 6.03 -0.48
N VAL A 37 5.85 7.17 0.22
CA VAL A 37 4.74 7.71 1.01
C VAL A 37 3.51 7.92 0.12
N LEU A 38 3.69 8.58 -1.04
CA LEU A 38 2.60 8.81 -1.98
C LEU A 38 2.04 7.51 -2.56
N ALA A 39 2.91 6.54 -2.89
CA ALA A 39 2.48 5.25 -3.42
C ALA A 39 1.68 4.45 -2.39
N VAL A 40 2.07 4.45 -1.11
CA VAL A 40 1.29 3.79 -0.03
C VAL A 40 -0.11 4.38 0.09
N LEU A 41 -0.23 5.72 0.06
CA LEU A 41 -1.53 6.39 0.10
C LEU A 41 -2.39 6.01 -1.11
N SER A 42 -1.82 6.04 -2.31
CA SER A 42 -2.53 5.66 -3.54
C SER A 42 -2.98 4.20 -3.55
N ILE A 43 -2.14 3.28 -3.05
CA ILE A 43 -2.46 1.86 -2.88
C ILE A 43 -3.63 1.70 -1.90
N TYR A 44 -3.57 2.37 -0.75
CA TYR A 44 -4.62 2.33 0.26
C TYR A 44 -5.97 2.81 -0.29
N ASP A 45 -5.98 3.98 -0.93
CA ASP A 45 -7.20 4.54 -1.52
C ASP A 45 -7.77 3.62 -2.60
N SER A 46 -6.91 3.05 -3.45
CA SER A 46 -7.33 2.10 -4.49
C SER A 46 -7.97 0.85 -3.88
N LEU A 47 -7.33 0.24 -2.88
CA LEU A 47 -7.86 -0.96 -2.22
C LEU A 47 -9.21 -0.70 -1.55
N HIS A 48 -9.38 0.46 -0.92
CA HIS A 48 -10.66 0.85 -0.31
C HIS A 48 -11.75 1.17 -1.33
N ALA A 49 -11.39 1.68 -2.51
CA ALA A 49 -12.34 1.85 -3.61
C ALA A 49 -12.75 0.52 -4.24
N ILE A 50 -11.83 -0.44 -4.35
CA ILE A 50 -12.10 -1.75 -4.95
C ILE A 50 -12.90 -2.66 -4.01
N TYR A 51 -12.54 -2.69 -2.73
CA TYR A 51 -13.22 -3.48 -1.71
C TYR A 51 -14.18 -2.61 -0.90
N GLU A 52 -14.95 -1.76 -1.57
CA GLU A 52 -15.92 -0.89 -0.91
C GLU A 52 -16.88 -1.73 -0.05
N GLY A 53 -17.02 -1.35 1.23
CA GLY A 53 -17.82 -2.10 2.21
C GLY A 53 -17.10 -3.28 2.89
N ASP A 54 -15.91 -3.67 2.43
CA ASP A 54 -15.10 -4.75 3.01
C ASP A 54 -13.67 -4.26 3.35
N LYS A 55 -13.59 -3.47 4.42
CA LYS A 55 -12.33 -2.86 4.88
C LYS A 55 -11.30 -3.91 5.29
N ASP A 56 -11.74 -5.03 5.86
CA ASP A 56 -10.85 -6.10 6.29
C ASP A 56 -10.16 -6.74 5.09
N ARG A 57 -10.89 -6.97 4.00
CA ARG A 57 -10.31 -7.47 2.76
C ARG A 57 -9.33 -6.47 2.14
N ALA A 58 -9.64 -5.18 2.17
CA ALA A 58 -8.72 -4.12 1.72
C ALA A 58 -7.39 -4.15 2.49
N SER A 59 -7.45 -4.18 3.84
CA SER A 59 -6.25 -4.19 4.69
C SER A 59 -5.46 -5.50 4.62
N GLN A 60 -6.11 -6.63 4.37
CA GLN A 60 -5.43 -7.93 4.30
C GLN A 60 -4.82 -8.23 2.93
N TRP A 61 -5.30 -7.60 1.86
CA TRP A 61 -4.85 -7.89 0.49
C TRP A 61 -3.33 -7.79 0.29
N PRO A 62 -2.64 -6.74 0.80
CA PRO A 62 -1.18 -6.61 0.60
C PRO A 62 -0.40 -7.78 1.20
N GLY A 63 -0.91 -8.38 2.29
CA GLY A 63 -0.29 -9.50 2.97
C GLY A 63 -0.64 -10.88 2.41
N ARG A 64 -1.46 -10.98 1.34
CA ARG A 64 -1.88 -12.26 0.75
C ARG A 64 -1.06 -12.58 -0.51
N PRO A 65 -0.72 -13.86 -0.75
CA PRO A 65 -0.14 -14.31 -2.01
C PRO A 65 -0.94 -13.83 -3.22
N ASN A 66 -0.28 -13.28 -4.23
CA ASN A 66 -0.93 -12.74 -5.40
C ASN A 66 -0.28 -13.25 -6.69
N ARG A 67 -1.09 -13.79 -7.61
CA ARG A 67 -0.64 -14.36 -8.88
C ARG A 67 0.04 -13.35 -9.81
N ALA A 68 -0.34 -12.07 -9.76
CA ALA A 68 0.30 -11.02 -10.55
C ALA A 68 1.73 -10.67 -10.08
N PHE A 69 2.10 -11.18 -8.90
CA PHE A 69 3.40 -11.03 -8.27
C PHE A 69 4.06 -12.40 -8.06
N ASP A 70 3.83 -13.34 -8.98
CA ASP A 70 4.45 -14.67 -8.98
C ASP A 70 4.17 -15.49 -7.70
N GLY A 71 3.02 -15.24 -7.07
CA GLY A 71 2.63 -15.88 -5.80
C GLY A 71 3.23 -15.23 -4.56
N LEU A 72 4.06 -14.19 -4.70
CA LEU A 72 4.53 -13.37 -3.59
C LEU A 72 3.43 -12.46 -3.07
N ARG A 73 3.62 -11.97 -1.85
CA ARG A 73 2.73 -10.95 -1.28
C ARG A 73 3.08 -9.60 -1.92
N PRO A 74 2.10 -8.78 -2.34
CA PRO A 74 2.36 -7.43 -2.83
C PRO A 74 3.20 -6.61 -1.85
N LEU A 75 3.02 -6.82 -0.54
CA LEU A 75 3.81 -6.17 0.50
C LEU A 75 5.32 -6.50 0.42
N ASP A 76 5.68 -7.74 0.08
CA ASP A 76 7.08 -8.14 -0.11
C ASP A 76 7.70 -7.50 -1.36
N ALA A 77 6.90 -7.34 -2.43
CA ALA A 77 7.32 -6.60 -3.62
C ALA A 77 7.59 -5.12 -3.31
N MET A 78 6.74 -4.48 -2.49
CA MET A 78 6.97 -3.11 -2.04
C MET A 78 8.31 -2.98 -1.30
N LEU A 79 8.59 -3.89 -0.35
CA LEU A 79 9.87 -3.90 0.40
C LEU A 79 11.09 -4.16 -0.48
N SER A 80 10.92 -4.87 -1.60
CA SER A 80 11.99 -5.16 -2.55
C SER A 80 12.29 -3.99 -3.52
N GLY A 81 11.56 -2.88 -3.40
CA GLY A 81 11.71 -1.68 -4.24
C GLY A 81 10.67 -1.54 -5.35
N ASP A 82 9.75 -2.50 -5.50
CA ASP A 82 8.77 -2.55 -6.60
C ASP A 82 7.40 -1.97 -6.22
N ILE A 83 7.36 -1.01 -5.29
CA ILE A 83 6.10 -0.38 -4.83
C ILE A 83 5.31 0.28 -5.97
N GLU A 84 6.00 0.86 -6.96
CA GLU A 84 5.35 1.49 -8.12
C GLU A 84 4.57 0.46 -8.95
N ARG A 85 5.09 -0.77 -9.08
CA ARG A 85 4.39 -1.87 -9.76
C ARG A 85 3.10 -2.22 -9.03
N VAL A 86 3.11 -2.24 -7.69
CA VAL A 86 1.91 -2.49 -6.88
C VAL A 86 0.88 -1.38 -7.06
N ALA A 87 1.31 -0.11 -6.98
CA ALA A 87 0.43 1.04 -7.17
C ALA A 87 -0.21 1.06 -8.56
N LYS A 88 0.55 0.72 -9.62
CA LYS A 88 0.02 0.62 -10.98
C LYS A 88 -0.86 -0.61 -11.21
N TYR A 89 -0.70 -1.69 -10.45
CA TYR A 89 -1.50 -2.90 -10.65
C TYR A 89 -2.97 -2.72 -10.26
N LEU A 90 -3.23 -2.02 -9.14
CA LEU A 90 -4.56 -1.94 -8.54
C LEU A 90 -5.64 -1.29 -9.43
N PRO A 91 -5.40 -0.11 -10.05
CA PRO A 91 -6.41 0.56 -10.86
C PRO A 91 -6.82 -0.24 -12.10
N TYR A 92 -5.89 -0.99 -12.68
CA TYR A 92 -6.11 -1.68 -13.95
C TYR A 92 -6.70 -3.09 -13.78
N HIS A 93 -6.33 -3.80 -12.72
CA HIS A 93 -6.55 -5.25 -12.64
C HIS A 93 -7.47 -5.72 -11.54
N VAL A 94 -7.74 -4.90 -10.51
CA VAL A 94 -8.59 -5.33 -9.38
C VAL A 94 -9.97 -4.65 -9.43
N TYR A 95 -10.12 -3.53 -10.14
CA TYR A 95 -11.44 -2.91 -10.40
C TYR A 95 -12.32 -3.71 -11.38
N ASN A 96 -11.70 -4.57 -12.21
CA ASN A 96 -12.39 -5.36 -13.24
C ASN A 96 -12.53 -6.86 -12.87
N ALA A 97 -12.28 -7.23 -11.62
CA ALA A 97 -12.24 -8.62 -11.16
C ALA A 97 -13.50 -9.04 -10.39
#